data_AF-A0A183G2W7-F1
#
_entry.id   AF-A0A183G2W7-F1
#
_cell.length_a   1.000
_cell.length_b   1.000
_cell.length_c   1.000
_cell.angle_alpha   90.00
_cell.angle_beta   90.00
_cell.angle_gamma   90.00
#
_symmetry.space_group_name_H-M   'P 1'
#
loop_
_entity.id
_entity.type
_entity.pdbx_description
1 polymer ?
#
loop_
_entity_poly.entity_id
_entity_poly.type
_entity_poly.pdbx_seq_one_letter_code
_entity_poly.pdbx_strand_id
1 'polypeptide(L)' 'MKIFERILDRRIREIVKLSENQCGFVTGCGTIDAIHAPRLLVEKHREKQKPVHVAFLDLEKAFNRVLREVIWNS' A
#
# COMPACT_ATOMS: atom_id res chain seq x y z
N MET A 1 4.97 4.11 18.83
CA MET A 1 5.83 5.22 18.37
C MET A 1 6.18 6.12 19.54
N LYS A 2 7.44 6.50 19.64
CA LYS A 2 7.91 7.55 20.57
C LYS A 2 7.36 8.91 20.12
N ILE A 3 7.40 9.89 21.02
CA ILE A 3 6.84 11.23 20.78
C ILE A 3 7.43 11.87 19.51
N PHE A 4 8.74 11.77 19.32
CA PHE A 4 9.42 12.34 18.16
C PHE A 4 8.93 11.73 16.82
N GLU A 5 8.77 10.40 16.76
CA GLU A 5 8.27 9.70 15.58
C GLU A 5 6.85 10.16 15.21
N ARG A 6 5.99 10.43 16.20
CA ARG A 6 4.63 10.93 15.96
C ARG A 6 4.61 12.32 15.35
N ILE A 7 5.54 13.18 15.78
CA ILE A 7 5.67 14.53 15.24
C ILE A 7 6.16 14.45 13.78
N LEU A 8 7.13 13.59 13.49
CA LEU A 8 7.63 13.37 12.13
C LEU A 8 6.55 12.79 11.21
N ASP A 9 5.86 11.73 11.62
CA ASP A 9 4.79 11.09 10.83
C ASP A 9 3.71 12.11 10.44
N ARG A 10 3.27 12.96 11.39
CA ARG A 10 2.30 14.02 11.09
C ARG A 10 2.81 14.97 10.01
N ARG A 11 4.05 15.46 10.13
CA ARG A 11 4.63 16.39 9.15
C ARG A 11 4.82 15.74 7.78
N ILE A 12 5.23 14.48 7.73
CA ILE A 12 5.42 13.73 6.48
C ILE A 12 4.06 13.55 5.77
N ARG A 13 2.99 13.25 6.50
CA ARG A 13 1.64 13.11 5.92
C ARG A 13 1.10 14.41 5.32
N GLU A 14 1.58 15.57 5.76
CA GLU A 14 1.19 16.87 5.19
C GLU A 14 1.84 17.14 3.82
N ILE A 15 2.97 16.49 3.51
CA ILE A 15 3.73 16.71 2.26
C ILE A 15 3.66 15.53 1.29
N VAL A 16 3.40 14.31 1.77
CA VAL A 16 3.30 13.11 0.93
C VAL A 16 1.87 12.90 0.46
N LYS A 17 1.68 12.83 -0.85
CA LYS A 17 0.43 12.35 -1.45
C LYS A 17 0.53 10.84 -1.73
N LEU A 18 -0.31 10.06 -1.06
CA LEU A 18 -0.43 8.63 -1.33
C LEU A 18 -1.26 8.36 -2.58
N SER A 19 -0.97 7.25 -3.26
CA SER A 19 -1.83 6.75 -4.33
C SER A 19 -3.17 6.29 -3.77
N GLU A 20 -4.25 6.46 -4.52
CA GLU A 20 -5.60 5.97 -4.17
C GLU A 20 -5.63 4.44 -4.01
N ASN A 21 -4.69 3.72 -4.64
CA ASN A 21 -4.58 2.28 -4.53
C ASN A 21 -3.83 1.82 -3.25
N GLN A 22 -3.21 2.75 -2.52
CA GLN A 22 -2.47 2.41 -1.31
C GLN A 22 -3.43 2.23 -0.13
N CYS A 23 -3.52 0.99 0.36
CA CYS A 23 -4.36 0.66 1.51
C CYS A 23 -3.55 0.47 2.81
N GLY A 24 -2.25 0.16 2.69
CA GLY A 24 -1.38 -0.06 3.84
C GLY A 24 -0.98 1.24 4.54
N PHE A 25 -1.05 1.28 5.88
CA PHE A 25 -0.67 2.43 6.72
C PHE A 25 -1.45 3.73 6.42
N VAL A 26 -2.63 3.61 5.81
CA VAL A 26 -3.55 4.72 5.51
C VAL A 26 -4.66 4.77 6.54
N THR A 27 -4.87 5.93 7.15
CA THR A 27 -5.96 6.13 8.11
C THR A 27 -7.30 5.96 7.41
N GLY A 28 -8.18 5.15 7.99
CA GLY A 28 -9.51 4.88 7.42
C GLY A 28 -9.55 3.83 6.32
N CYS A 29 -8.42 3.17 6.02
CA CYS A 29 -8.36 2.06 5.08
C CYS A 29 -7.91 0.78 5.81
N GLY A 30 -8.64 -0.31 5.61
CA GLY A 30 -8.37 -1.62 6.20
C GLY A 30 -8.07 -2.70 5.16
N THR A 31 -7.78 -3.91 5.64
CA THR A 31 -7.52 -5.07 4.78
C THR A 31 -8.73 -5.44 3.91
N ILE A 32 -9.95 -5.16 4.39
CA ILE A 32 -11.18 -5.38 3.62
C ILE A 32 -11.18 -4.52 2.35
N ASP A 33 -10.82 -3.25 2.47
CA ASP A 33 -10.76 -2.32 1.35
C ASP A 33 -9.69 -2.76 0.34
N ALA A 34 -8.53 -3.20 0.84
CA ALA A 34 -7.43 -3.72 0.00
C ALA A 34 -7.83 -4.97 -0.81
N ILE A 35 -8.64 -5.86 -0.23
CA ILE A 35 -9.08 -7.12 -0.88
C ILE A 35 -10.30 -6.88 -1.78
N HIS A 36 -11.07 -5.83 -1.57
CA HIS A 36 -12.32 -5.59 -2.30
C HIS A 36 -12.11 -5.51 -3.82
N ALA A 37 -11.15 -4.70 -4.27
CA ALA A 37 -10.85 -4.51 -5.69
C ALA A 37 -10.41 -5.80 -6.41
N PRO A 38 -9.39 -6.56 -5.94
CA PRO A 38 -9.01 -7.81 -6.60
C PRO A 38 -10.12 -8.85 -6.55
N ARG A 39 -10.93 -8.90 -5.48
CA ARG A 39 -12.09 -9.78 -5.41
C ARG A 39 -13.12 -9.46 -6.49
N LEU A 40 -13.50 -8.19 -6.64
CA LEU A 40 -14.44 -7.75 -7.66
C LEU A 40 -13.94 -8.03 -9.08
N LEU A 41 -12.62 -7.87 -9.30
CA LEU A 41 -11.98 -8.20 -10.58
C LEU A 41 -12.15 -9.68 -10.92
N VAL A 42 -11.85 -10.57 -9.97
CA VAL A 42 -11.97 -12.03 -10.15
C VAL A 42 -13.42 -12.43 -10.40
N GLU A 43 -14.37 -11.90 -9.61
CA GLU A 43 -15.80 -12.19 -9.75
C GLU A 43 -16.33 -11.79 -11.13
N LYS A 44 -16.06 -10.57 -11.61
CA LYS A 44 -16.52 -10.07 -12.93
C LYS A 44 -15.99 -10.88 -14.12
N HIS A 45 -14.78 -11.40 -14.03
CA HIS A 45 -14.21 -12.22 -15.10
C HIS A 45 -14.76 -13.65 -15.07
N ARG A 46 -14.96 -14.19 -13.86
CA ARG A 46 -15.60 -15.49 -13.66
C ARG A 46 -17.01 -15.51 -14.26
N GLU A 47 -17.80 -14.46 -14.06
CA GLU A 47 -19.13 -14.29 -14.68
C GLU A 47 -19.09 -14.36 -16.21
N LYS A 48 -18.01 -13.86 -16.82
CA LYS A 48 -17.81 -13.84 -18.28
C LYS A 48 -17.06 -15.06 -18.81
N GLN A 49 -16.78 -16.06 -17.96
CA GLN A 49 -15.95 -17.22 -18.28
C GLN A 49 -14.57 -16.84 -18.87
N LYS A 50 -14.03 -15.68 -18.46
CA LYS A 50 -12.70 -15.21 -18.89
C LYS A 50 -11.65 -15.58 -17.85
N PRO A 51 -10.45 -16.02 -18.27
CA PRO A 51 -9.36 -16.24 -17.34
C PRO A 51 -8.89 -14.91 -16.71
N VAL A 52 -8.42 -14.98 -15.47
CA VAL A 52 -7.70 -13.90 -14.78
C VAL A 52 -6.41 -14.48 -14.25
N HIS A 53 -5.31 -13.77 -14.48
CA HIS A 53 -4.02 -14.08 -13.89
C HIS A 53 -3.66 -12.97 -12.91
N VAL A 54 -3.35 -13.35 -11.66
CA VAL A 54 -2.98 -12.42 -10.59
C VAL A 54 -1.55 -12.75 -10.15
N ALA A 55 -0.69 -11.74 -10.10
CA ALA A 55 0.65 -11.84 -9.54
C ALA A 55 0.66 -11.20 -8.15
N PHE A 56 1.10 -11.98 -7.16
CA PHE A 56 1.34 -11.46 -5.81
C PHE A 56 2.81 -11.07 -5.71
N LEU A 57 3.06 -9.82 -5.37
CA LEU A 57 4.39 -9.26 -5.19
C LEU A 57 4.59 -8.95 -3.71
N ASP A 58 5.67 -9.46 -3.13
CA ASP A 58 6.07 -9.16 -1.77
C ASP A 58 7.56 -8.81 -1.73
N LEU A 59 7.95 -7.91 -0.82
CA LEU A 59 9.32 -7.45 -0.67
C LEU A 59 9.99 -8.18 0.50
N GLU A 60 11.08 -8.89 0.21
CA GLU A 60 11.87 -9.54 1.25
C GLU A 60 12.51 -8.50 2.18
N LYS A 61 12.17 -8.54 3.48
CA LYS A 61 12.71 -7.63 4.51
C LYS A 61 12.54 -6.15 4.14
N ALA A 62 11.33 -5.76 3.75
CA ALA A 62 10.97 -4.43 3.24
C ALA A 62 11.53 -3.24 4.06
N PHE A 63 11.60 -3.34 5.39
CA PHE A 63 12.13 -2.28 6.25
C PHE A 63 13.66 -2.30 6.43
N ASN A 64 14.31 -3.46 6.23
CA ASN A 64 15.75 -3.59 6.40
C ASN A 64 16.52 -3.25 5.12
N ARG A 65 15.94 -3.52 3.95
CA ARG A 65 16.59 -3.34 2.63
C ARG A 65 16.25 -2.00 1.96
N VAL A 66 15.84 -1.01 2.75
CA VAL A 66 15.54 0.34 2.26
C VAL A 66 16.83 1.07 1.88
N LEU A 67 16.92 1.57 0.64
CA LEU A 67 18.04 2.39 0.20
C LEU A 67 17.91 3.81 0.76
N ARG A 68 18.61 4.09 1.86
CA ARG A 68 18.49 5.34 2.63
C ARG A 68 18.90 6.58 1.83
N GLU A 69 19.87 6.45 0.93
CA GLU A 69 20.33 7.55 0.07
C GLU A 69 19.20 8.07 -0.83
N VAL A 70 18.32 7.19 -1.32
CA VAL A 70 17.18 7.60 -2.15
C VAL A 70 16.17 8.37 -1.33
N ILE A 71 15.90 7.97 -0.09
CA ILE A 71 14.93 8.65 0.79
C ILE A 71 15.33 10.11 1.04
N TRP A 72 16.62 10.40 1.22
CA TRP A 72 17.09 11.77 1.48
C TRP A 72 17.18 12.65 0.24
N ASN A 73 17.15 12.07 -0.96
CA ASN A 73 17.14 12.81 -2.22
C ASN A 73 15.74 12.95 -2.84
N SER A 74 14.70 12.49 -2.14
CA SER A 74 13.30 12.49 -2.59
C SER A 74 12.58 13.81 -2.30
#